data_AF-A0A2E6PBN7-F1
#
_entry.id   AF-A0A2E6PBN7-F1
#
_cell.length_a   1.000
_cell.length_b   1.000
_cell.length_c   1.000
_cell.angle_alpha   90.00
_cell.angle_beta   90.00
_cell.angle_gamma   90.00
#
_symmetry.space_group_name_H-M   'P 1'
#
loop_
_entity.id
_entity.type
_entity.pdbx_description
1 polymer ?
#
loop_
_entity_poly.entity_id
_entity_poly.type
_entity_poly.pdbx_seq_one_letter_code
_entity_poly.pdbx_strand_id
1 'polypeptide(L)'
;MDEIVGKMGPHDLGGEPGSKIDTVDHGMTHWEKHANALRMTLSGKDLITVDETRRAAEDMGDHYFEIDYFRRQTEALAIVLLERKLIVQEALDQRMEEVKNRFAVPIVPLPDSHDHDGKPIQEDESGEGPNLHHVMNISMQELLQEKGLVTAEEIRNKIEIFDGDYPNRGPKVVARAWKDSKFRESLLKDANPVIEEMGIDLEHAARVIVVENTPVVHNIVVCTLCSCYPRVLMGQPPTWYKSRSYRSRVVYEPRVVLREFGTEIPESVIVRTHDSNADMRYMVLPMQPEGTEDWSEEQLEKLVSRDCLVGVSVPEAVV
;
A
#
# COMPACT_ATOMS: atom_id res chain seq x y z
N MET A 1 7.18 -20.30 33.35
CA MET A 1 5.75 -20.17 32.98
C MET A 1 5.77 -19.82 31.52
N ASP A 2 6.22 -20.78 30.71
CA ASP A 2 6.27 -20.67 29.26
C ASP A 2 4.91 -21.11 28.75
N GLU A 3 3.92 -20.23 28.94
CA GLU A 3 2.63 -20.41 28.31
C GLU A 3 2.79 -20.07 26.83
N ILE A 4 2.43 -21.06 26.02
CA ILE A 4 2.36 -21.02 24.57
C ILE A 4 1.58 -19.76 24.18
N VAL A 5 2.29 -18.70 23.79
CA VAL A 5 1.70 -17.67 22.92
C VAL A 5 1.47 -18.40 21.60
N GLY A 6 0.27 -18.97 21.44
CA GLY A 6 -0.12 -19.60 20.19
C GLY A 6 0.12 -18.59 19.07
N LYS A 7 0.81 -19.03 18.01
CA LYS A 7 1.03 -18.22 16.80
C LYS A 7 -0.33 -17.63 16.39
N MET A 8 -0.45 -16.30 16.42
CA MET A 8 -1.75 -15.69 16.16
C MET A 8 -2.05 -15.80 14.68
N GLY A 9 -3.32 -16.03 14.35
CA GLY A 9 -3.74 -16.19 12.97
C GLY A 9 -3.55 -14.90 12.18
N PRO A 10 -3.59 -14.96 10.84
CA PRO A 10 -3.47 -13.77 9.99
C PRO A 10 -4.57 -12.71 10.24
N HIS A 11 -5.66 -13.09 10.93
CA HIS A 11 -6.76 -12.22 11.36
C HIS A 11 -6.49 -11.46 12.67
N ASP A 12 -5.41 -11.77 13.39
CA ASP A 12 -5.04 -11.11 14.65
C ASP A 12 -3.51 -10.97 14.75
N LEU A 13 -2.95 -10.06 13.96
CA LEU A 13 -1.51 -9.79 13.94
C LEU A 13 -1.07 -8.87 15.09
N GLY A 14 -2.02 -8.27 15.82
CA GLY A 14 -1.73 -7.22 16.79
C GLY A 14 -1.09 -7.78 18.05
N GLY A 15 0.14 -7.37 18.36
CA GLY A 15 0.83 -7.84 19.58
C GLY A 15 1.91 -8.87 19.33
N GLU A 16 2.11 -9.34 18.10
CA GLU A 16 3.21 -10.26 17.79
C GLU A 16 4.56 -9.52 17.77
N PRO A 17 5.63 -10.11 18.36
CA PRO A 17 6.97 -9.57 18.20
C PRO A 17 7.34 -9.51 16.71
N GLY A 18 7.74 -8.34 16.24
CA GLY A 18 8.23 -8.16 14.87
C GLY A 18 9.72 -7.82 14.84
N SER A 19 10.34 -7.98 13.68
CA SER A 19 11.70 -7.48 13.43
C SER A 19 11.73 -5.95 13.37
N LYS A 20 12.95 -5.38 13.35
CA LYS A 20 13.15 -3.97 13.03
C LYS A 20 12.43 -3.62 11.72
N ILE A 21 11.74 -2.49 11.71
CA ILE A 21 11.04 -2.01 10.52
C ILE A 21 12.10 -1.45 9.57
N ASP A 22 12.08 -1.94 8.33
CA ASP A 22 12.72 -1.24 7.23
C ASP A 22 11.85 -0.04 6.89
N THR A 23 12.30 1.16 7.25
CA THR A 23 11.53 2.40 7.11
C THR A 23 11.63 3.00 5.71
N VAL A 24 12.44 2.40 4.82
CA VAL A 24 12.59 2.86 3.44
C VAL A 24 11.44 2.36 2.59
N ASP A 25 10.91 3.23 1.73
CA ASP A 25 9.97 2.82 0.70
C ASP A 25 10.71 2.39 -0.56
N HIS A 26 10.69 1.09 -0.84
CA HIS A 26 11.34 0.51 -2.02
C HIS A 26 10.48 0.56 -3.28
N GLY A 27 9.27 1.14 -3.20
CA GLY A 27 8.32 1.19 -4.31
C GLY A 27 7.78 -0.19 -4.68
N MET A 28 7.42 -0.36 -5.95
CA MET A 28 6.99 -1.63 -6.52
C MET A 28 7.84 -1.94 -7.75
N THR A 29 8.31 -3.17 -7.85
CA THR A 29 8.87 -3.73 -9.08
C THR A 29 7.78 -3.84 -10.16
N HIS A 30 8.19 -4.06 -11.42
CA HIS A 30 7.25 -4.16 -12.54
C HIS A 30 6.19 -5.25 -12.32
N TRP A 31 6.60 -6.45 -11.90
CA TRP A 31 5.65 -7.55 -11.69
C TRP A 31 4.70 -7.29 -10.51
N GLU A 32 5.13 -6.57 -9.48
CA GLU A 32 4.27 -6.20 -8.35
C GLU A 32 3.20 -5.19 -8.78
N LYS A 33 3.57 -4.24 -9.65
CA LYS A 33 2.60 -3.32 -10.29
C LYS A 33 1.60 -4.11 -11.13
N HIS A 34 2.06 -5.09 -11.90
CA HIS A 34 1.20 -5.97 -12.68
C HIS A 34 0.22 -6.76 -11.81
N ALA A 35 0.71 -7.44 -10.77
CA ALA A 35 -0.11 -8.16 -9.81
C ALA A 35 -1.19 -7.27 -9.19
N ASN A 36 -0.80 -6.05 -8.79
CA ASN A 36 -1.70 -5.08 -8.21
C ASN A 36 -2.74 -4.55 -9.22
N ALA A 37 -2.32 -4.28 -10.45
CA ALA A 37 -3.18 -3.79 -11.53
C ALA A 37 -4.23 -4.83 -11.90
N LEU A 38 -3.83 -6.09 -12.07
CA LEU A 38 -4.74 -7.19 -12.35
C LEU A 38 -5.82 -7.30 -11.26
N ARG A 39 -5.42 -7.38 -9.99
CA ARG A 39 -6.37 -7.46 -8.87
C ARG A 39 -7.33 -6.26 -8.86
N MET A 40 -6.82 -5.04 -9.01
CA MET A 40 -7.65 -3.82 -8.97
C MET A 40 -8.61 -3.73 -10.15
N THR A 41 -8.21 -4.15 -11.35
CA THR A 41 -9.11 -4.20 -12.52
C THR A 41 -10.24 -5.20 -12.31
N LEU A 42 -9.94 -6.37 -11.73
CA LEU A 42 -10.95 -7.38 -11.45
C LEU A 42 -11.94 -6.93 -10.38
N SER A 43 -11.45 -6.30 -9.30
CA SER A 43 -12.32 -5.70 -8.29
C SER A 43 -13.19 -4.59 -8.85
N GLY A 44 -12.64 -3.71 -9.69
CA GLY A 44 -13.40 -2.61 -10.31
C GLY A 44 -14.46 -3.06 -11.34
N LYS A 45 -14.44 -4.33 -11.75
CA LYS A 45 -15.45 -4.98 -12.61
C LYS A 45 -16.38 -5.91 -11.84
N ASP A 46 -16.34 -5.89 -10.51
CA ASP A 46 -17.11 -6.77 -9.62
C ASP A 46 -16.90 -8.27 -9.88
N LEU A 47 -15.75 -8.64 -10.47
CA LEU A 47 -15.40 -10.03 -10.75
C LEU A 47 -14.85 -10.75 -9.52
N ILE A 48 -14.30 -9.99 -8.57
CA ILE A 48 -13.82 -10.44 -7.26
C ILE A 48 -14.08 -9.34 -6.22
N THR A 49 -14.11 -9.70 -4.94
CA THR A 49 -14.10 -8.73 -3.84
C THR A 49 -12.78 -8.78 -3.06
N VAL A 50 -12.49 -7.69 -2.34
CA VAL A 50 -11.33 -7.63 -1.44
C VAL A 50 -11.47 -8.70 -0.35
N ASP A 51 -12.66 -8.92 0.18
CA ASP A 51 -12.91 -9.94 1.20
C ASP A 51 -12.67 -11.35 0.70
N GLU A 52 -13.06 -11.68 -0.54
CA GLU A 52 -12.76 -12.98 -1.15
C GLU A 52 -11.25 -13.23 -1.20
N THR A 53 -10.48 -12.26 -1.69
CA THR A 53 -9.01 -12.37 -1.78
C THR A 53 -8.35 -12.40 -0.40
N ARG A 54 -8.90 -11.67 0.58
CA ARG A 54 -8.39 -11.69 1.95
C ARG A 54 -8.61 -13.05 2.60
N ARG A 55 -9.83 -13.59 2.53
CA ARG A 55 -10.15 -14.93 3.02
C ARG A 55 -9.27 -15.98 2.34
N ALA A 56 -9.11 -15.93 1.03
CA ALA A 56 -8.24 -16.87 0.31
C ALA A 56 -6.79 -16.81 0.78
N ALA A 57 -6.26 -15.61 1.09
CA ALA A 57 -4.94 -15.47 1.69
C ALA A 57 -4.88 -16.04 3.12
N GLU A 58 -5.86 -15.73 3.96
CA GLU A 58 -5.94 -16.19 5.35
C GLU A 58 -6.04 -17.73 5.44
N ASP A 59 -6.78 -18.36 4.51
CA ASP A 59 -6.97 -19.81 4.41
C ASP A 59 -5.68 -20.57 4.01
N MET A 60 -4.61 -19.87 3.61
CA MET A 60 -3.30 -20.49 3.33
C MET A 60 -2.60 -21.02 4.59
N GLY A 61 -3.06 -20.66 5.79
CA GLY A 61 -2.48 -21.13 7.05
C GLY A 61 -1.03 -20.68 7.22
N ASP A 62 -0.12 -21.62 7.50
CA ASP A 62 1.29 -21.30 7.74
C ASP A 62 1.99 -20.66 6.52
N HIS A 63 1.59 -21.08 5.31
CA HIS A 63 2.14 -20.55 4.05
C HIS A 63 1.93 -19.04 3.91
N TYR A 64 0.87 -18.48 4.51
CA TYR A 64 0.66 -17.03 4.59
C TYR A 64 1.91 -16.29 5.08
N PHE A 65 2.61 -16.86 6.07
CA PHE A 65 3.76 -16.24 6.72
C PHE A 65 5.09 -16.51 6.02
N GLU A 66 5.13 -17.45 5.07
CA GLU A 66 6.34 -17.86 4.36
C GLU A 66 6.61 -17.02 3.11
N ILE A 67 5.57 -16.36 2.60
CA ILE A 67 5.64 -15.56 1.37
C ILE A 67 5.39 -14.07 1.64
N ASP A 68 6.02 -13.24 0.81
CA ASP A 68 5.83 -11.79 0.83
C ASP A 68 4.43 -11.37 0.39
N TYR A 69 4.14 -10.09 0.57
CA TYR A 69 2.82 -9.51 0.32
C TYR A 69 2.31 -9.74 -1.11
N PHE A 70 3.12 -9.49 -2.14
CA PHE A 70 2.65 -9.55 -3.53
C PHE A 70 2.52 -10.99 -4.02
N ARG A 71 3.40 -11.88 -3.58
CA ARG A 71 3.27 -13.33 -3.81
C ARG A 71 1.97 -13.85 -3.21
N ARG A 72 1.68 -13.47 -1.97
CA ARG A 72 0.42 -13.83 -1.28
C ARG A 72 -0.82 -13.36 -2.01
N GLN A 73 -0.82 -12.10 -2.46
CA GLN A 73 -1.94 -11.54 -3.21
C GLN A 73 -2.15 -12.25 -4.55
N THR A 74 -1.07 -12.65 -5.21
CA THR A 74 -1.11 -13.39 -6.48
C THR A 74 -1.74 -14.78 -6.28
N GLU A 75 -1.28 -15.53 -5.28
CA GLU A 75 -1.82 -16.85 -4.99
C GLU A 75 -3.28 -16.80 -4.51
N ALA A 76 -3.61 -15.82 -3.67
CA ALA A 76 -4.98 -15.63 -3.19
C ALA A 76 -5.93 -15.29 -4.35
N LEU A 77 -5.48 -14.47 -5.31
CA LEU A 77 -6.24 -14.17 -6.51
C LEU A 77 -6.49 -15.45 -7.33
N ALA A 78 -5.47 -16.29 -7.54
CA ALA A 78 -5.61 -17.55 -8.27
C ALA A 78 -6.67 -18.46 -7.62
N ILE A 79 -6.64 -18.61 -6.29
CA ILE A 79 -7.64 -19.37 -5.52
C ILE A 79 -9.06 -18.84 -5.80
N VAL A 80 -9.27 -17.53 -5.67
CA VAL A 80 -10.60 -16.92 -5.89
C VAL A 80 -11.08 -17.11 -7.34
N LEU A 81 -10.21 -16.95 -8.33
CA LEU A 81 -10.57 -17.12 -9.73
C LEU A 81 -10.98 -18.58 -10.05
N LEU A 82 -10.35 -19.56 -9.40
CA LEU A 82 -10.68 -20.99 -9.52
C LEU A 82 -12.01 -21.30 -8.83
N GLU A 83 -12.21 -20.84 -7.60
CA GLU A 83 -13.46 -21.04 -6.84
C GLU A 83 -14.67 -20.44 -7.57
N ARG A 84 -14.49 -19.23 -8.14
CA ARG A 84 -15.51 -18.56 -8.95
C ARG A 84 -15.65 -19.16 -10.35
N LYS A 85 -14.83 -20.15 -10.71
CA LYS A 85 -14.81 -20.81 -12.03
C LYS A 85 -14.58 -19.83 -13.19
N LEU A 86 -13.93 -18.71 -12.92
CA LEU A 86 -13.50 -17.75 -13.95
C LEU A 86 -12.35 -18.34 -14.76
N ILE A 87 -11.50 -19.16 -14.13
CA ILE A 87 -10.49 -20.01 -14.77
C ILE A 87 -10.62 -21.45 -14.24
N VAL A 88 -9.88 -22.38 -14.84
CA VAL A 88 -9.79 -23.79 -14.38
C VAL A 88 -8.32 -24.17 -14.18
N GLN A 89 -8.05 -25.08 -13.24
CA GLN A 89 -6.68 -25.42 -12.82
C GLN A 89 -5.83 -25.92 -14.00
N GLU A 90 -6.36 -26.84 -14.79
CA GLU A 90 -5.65 -27.41 -15.95
C GLU A 90 -5.23 -26.33 -16.96
N ALA A 91 -6.10 -25.35 -17.23
CA ALA A 91 -5.79 -24.26 -18.13
C ALA A 91 -4.77 -23.29 -17.53
N LEU A 92 -4.81 -23.05 -16.22
CA LEU A 92 -3.81 -22.23 -15.53
C LEU A 92 -2.43 -22.89 -15.58
N ASP A 93 -2.34 -24.18 -15.28
CA ASP A 93 -1.09 -24.94 -15.29
C ASP A 93 -0.49 -24.96 -16.70
N GLN A 94 -1.30 -25.27 -17.71
CA GLN A 94 -0.87 -25.24 -19.12
C GLN A 94 -0.37 -23.85 -19.50
N ARG A 95 -1.12 -22.80 -19.18
CA ARG A 95 -0.74 -21.43 -19.53
C ARG A 95 0.55 -21.02 -18.83
N MET A 96 0.75 -21.40 -17.57
CA MET A 96 1.98 -21.11 -16.85
C MET A 96 3.20 -21.75 -17.50
N GLU A 97 3.09 -22.98 -18.02
CA GLU A 97 4.18 -23.61 -18.78
C GLU A 97 4.43 -22.91 -20.12
N GLU A 98 3.39 -22.53 -20.85
CA GLU A 98 3.50 -21.73 -22.08
C GLU A 98 4.22 -20.40 -21.81
N VAL A 99 3.84 -19.70 -20.73
CA VAL A 99 4.45 -18.44 -20.32
C VAL A 99 5.92 -18.64 -19.94
N LYS A 100 6.25 -19.63 -19.08
CA LYS A 100 7.66 -19.92 -18.72
C LYS A 100 8.53 -20.15 -19.95
N ASN A 101 8.02 -20.92 -20.92
CA ASN A 101 8.75 -21.22 -22.14
C ASN A 101 8.99 -19.98 -23.01
N ARG A 102 8.12 -18.95 -22.96
CA ARG A 102 8.38 -17.66 -23.64
C ARG A 102 9.58 -16.92 -23.08
N PHE A 103 9.88 -17.11 -21.79
CA PHE A 103 11.01 -16.47 -21.11
C PHE A 103 12.26 -17.36 -21.04
N ALA A 104 12.20 -18.60 -21.54
CA ALA A 104 13.35 -19.48 -21.69
C ALA A 104 14.24 -19.04 -22.88
N VAL A 105 14.77 -17.81 -22.79
CA VAL A 105 15.67 -17.25 -23.81
C VAL A 105 17.08 -17.82 -23.59
N PRO A 106 17.70 -18.44 -24.62
CA PRO A 106 19.07 -18.90 -24.50
C PRO A 106 20.02 -17.76 -24.14
N ILE A 107 20.85 -17.93 -23.11
CA ILE A 107 21.92 -16.98 -22.79
C ILE A 107 22.94 -17.04 -23.93
N VAL A 108 22.97 -15.99 -24.75
CA VAL A 108 23.96 -15.84 -25.81
C VAL A 108 25.20 -15.15 -25.21
N PRO A 109 26.41 -15.68 -25.41
CA PRO A 109 27.61 -14.98 -24.99
C PRO A 109 27.73 -13.66 -25.77
N LEU A 110 27.61 -12.54 -25.07
CA LEU A 110 27.83 -11.21 -25.64
C LEU A 110 29.34 -10.92 -25.72
N PRO A 111 29.80 -10.17 -26.74
CA PRO A 111 31.19 -9.73 -26.80
C PRO A 111 31.52 -8.80 -25.62
N ASP A 112 32.69 -9.01 -25.01
CA ASP A 112 33.16 -8.28 -23.81
C ASP A 112 33.33 -6.76 -24.01
N SER A 113 33.25 -6.28 -25.26
CA SER A 113 33.41 -4.87 -25.61
C SER A 113 32.17 -4.32 -26.31
N HIS A 114 31.30 -3.68 -25.55
CA HIS A 114 30.37 -2.69 -26.10
C HIS A 114 30.45 -1.41 -25.28
N ASP A 115 30.48 -0.28 -25.98
CA ASP A 115 30.76 1.03 -25.42
C ASP A 115 29.51 1.56 -24.71
N HIS A 116 29.62 1.78 -23.40
CA HIS A 116 28.58 2.38 -22.57
C HIS A 116 29.04 3.71 -21.99
N ASP A 117 29.86 4.51 -22.69
CA ASP A 117 30.27 5.87 -22.26
C ASP A 117 30.71 5.97 -20.78
N GLY A 118 31.19 4.86 -20.18
CA GLY A 118 31.55 4.77 -18.75
C GLY A 118 30.39 4.88 -17.75
N LYS A 119 29.12 4.81 -18.15
CA LYS A 119 27.99 4.76 -17.21
C LYS A 119 27.72 3.31 -16.78
N PRO A 120 27.69 3.01 -15.47
CA PRO A 120 27.25 1.70 -15.02
C PRO A 120 25.77 1.52 -15.41
N ILE A 121 25.50 0.48 -16.20
CA ILE A 121 24.13 0.00 -16.39
C ILE A 121 23.78 -0.79 -15.13
N GLN A 122 22.80 -0.29 -14.40
CA GLN A 122 22.15 -1.06 -13.35
C GLN A 122 20.86 -1.62 -13.96
N GLU A 123 20.89 -2.88 -14.37
CA GLU A 123 19.67 -3.61 -14.70
C GLU A 123 18.84 -3.73 -13.43
N ASP A 124 17.57 -3.34 -13.51
CA ASP A 124 16.58 -3.44 -12.44
C ASP A 124 16.01 -4.86 -12.29
N GLU A 125 16.25 -5.71 -13.29
CA GLU A 125 15.86 -7.12 -13.32
C GLU A 125 17.09 -8.01 -13.33
N SER A 126 17.11 -9.05 -12.50
CA SER A 126 18.05 -10.15 -12.66
C SER A 126 17.73 -10.87 -13.97
N GLY A 127 18.73 -11.12 -14.83
CA GLY A 127 18.59 -11.88 -16.09
C GLY A 127 18.09 -13.33 -15.97
N GLU A 128 17.52 -13.71 -14.82
CA GLU A 128 16.90 -15.01 -14.50
C GLU A 128 15.44 -15.14 -14.99
N GLY A 129 14.87 -14.09 -15.59
CA GLY A 129 13.50 -14.07 -16.10
C GLY A 129 12.44 -13.83 -15.00
N PRO A 130 11.14 -13.89 -15.33
CA PRO A 130 10.08 -13.60 -14.38
C PRO A 130 10.00 -14.68 -13.31
N ASN A 131 9.81 -14.26 -12.05
CA ASN A 131 9.51 -15.20 -10.97
C ASN A 131 8.18 -15.93 -11.21
N LEU A 132 7.97 -17.03 -10.47
CA LEU A 132 6.78 -17.89 -10.62
C LEU A 132 5.45 -17.12 -10.47
N HIS A 133 5.38 -16.15 -9.56
CA HIS A 133 4.18 -15.35 -9.33
C HIS A 133 3.91 -14.38 -10.47
N HIS A 134 4.94 -13.81 -11.09
CA HIS A 134 4.78 -13.01 -12.30
C HIS A 134 4.25 -13.88 -13.46
N VAL A 135 4.81 -15.08 -13.65
CA VAL A 135 4.28 -16.07 -14.61
C VAL A 135 2.80 -16.36 -14.33
N MET A 136 2.42 -16.56 -13.07
CA MET A 136 1.04 -16.80 -12.66
C MET A 136 0.13 -15.61 -12.99
N ASN A 137 0.56 -14.38 -12.72
CA ASN A 137 -0.19 -13.16 -13.05
C ASN A 137 -0.43 -13.00 -14.56
N ILE A 138 0.60 -13.22 -15.38
CA ILE A 138 0.47 -13.21 -16.85
C ILE A 138 -0.52 -14.28 -17.29
N SER A 139 -0.41 -15.48 -16.73
CA SER A 139 -1.28 -16.62 -17.10
C SER A 139 -2.75 -16.35 -16.76
N MET A 140 -3.02 -15.86 -15.55
CA MET A 140 -4.37 -15.45 -15.14
C MET A 140 -4.91 -14.33 -16.04
N GLN A 141 -4.10 -13.31 -16.33
CA GLN A 141 -4.52 -12.22 -17.22
C GLN A 141 -4.92 -12.74 -18.60
N GLU A 142 -4.08 -13.52 -19.26
CA GLU A 142 -4.34 -13.98 -20.63
C GLU A 142 -5.59 -14.89 -20.70
N LEU A 143 -5.79 -15.78 -19.72
CA LEU A 143 -7.01 -16.60 -19.62
C LEU A 143 -8.27 -15.75 -19.43
N LEU A 144 -8.19 -14.68 -18.65
CA LEU A 144 -9.32 -13.76 -18.45
C LEU A 144 -9.57 -12.89 -19.69
N GLN A 145 -8.51 -12.53 -20.44
CA GLN A 145 -8.62 -11.83 -21.71
C GLN A 145 -9.29 -12.68 -22.79
N GLU A 146 -8.94 -13.97 -22.90
CA GLU A 146 -9.60 -14.91 -23.82
C GLU A 146 -11.11 -15.04 -23.57
N LYS A 147 -11.53 -14.86 -22.31
CA LYS A 147 -12.93 -14.83 -21.90
C LYS A 147 -13.59 -13.46 -22.06
N GLY A 148 -12.85 -12.44 -22.50
CA GLY A 148 -13.35 -11.07 -22.66
C GLY A 148 -13.68 -10.36 -21.35
N LEU A 149 -13.16 -10.85 -20.21
CA LEU A 149 -13.45 -10.29 -18.88
C LEU A 149 -12.59 -9.05 -18.58
N VAL A 150 -11.38 -9.01 -19.13
CA VAL A 150 -10.43 -7.90 -19.02
C VAL A 150 -9.70 -7.69 -20.35
N THR A 151 -9.08 -6.52 -20.52
CA THR A 151 -8.18 -6.23 -21.66
C THR A 151 -6.78 -5.86 -21.20
N ALA A 152 -5.77 -6.05 -22.06
CA ALA A 152 -4.40 -5.61 -21.79
C ALA A 152 -4.30 -4.10 -21.59
N GLU A 153 -5.14 -3.33 -22.29
CA GLU A 153 -5.21 -1.87 -22.13
C GLU A 153 -5.71 -1.48 -20.74
N GLU A 154 -6.74 -2.14 -20.21
CA GLU A 154 -7.22 -1.88 -18.85
C GLU A 154 -6.13 -2.12 -17.80
N ILE A 155 -5.37 -3.22 -17.94
CA ILE A 155 -4.26 -3.52 -17.02
C ILE A 155 -3.13 -2.51 -17.17
N ARG A 156 -2.72 -2.20 -18.41
CA ARG A 156 -1.66 -1.21 -18.68
C ARG A 156 -2.03 0.16 -18.12
N ASN A 157 -3.25 0.64 -18.37
CA ASN A 157 -3.72 1.92 -17.85
C ASN A 157 -3.70 1.96 -16.31
N LYS A 158 -4.00 0.83 -15.63
CA LYS A 158 -3.84 0.75 -14.16
C LYS A 158 -2.38 0.79 -13.72
N ILE A 159 -1.46 0.16 -14.44
CA ILE A 159 -0.01 0.26 -14.17
C ILE A 159 0.47 1.70 -14.36
N GLU A 160 0.09 2.34 -15.47
CA GLU A 160 0.43 3.74 -15.77
C GLU A 160 -0.11 4.70 -14.69
N ILE A 161 -1.29 4.42 -14.14
CA ILE A 161 -1.83 5.17 -12.99
C ILE A 161 -0.97 4.98 -11.72
N PHE A 162 -0.33 3.82 -11.53
CA PHE A 162 0.59 3.60 -10.40
C PHE A 162 1.96 4.24 -10.62
N ASP A 163 2.41 4.34 -11.87
CA ASP A 163 3.67 4.99 -12.26
C ASP A 163 3.54 6.50 -12.33
N GLY A 164 2.35 6.99 -12.68
CA GLY A 164 2.01 8.39 -12.55
C GLY A 164 2.09 8.81 -11.09
N ASP A 165 2.52 10.05 -10.88
CA ASP A 165 2.49 10.69 -9.57
C ASP A 165 1.03 10.73 -9.10
N TYR A 166 0.61 9.70 -8.37
CA TYR A 166 -0.71 9.66 -7.76
C TYR A 166 -0.76 10.89 -6.86
N PRO A 167 -1.62 11.87 -7.15
CA PRO A 167 -1.43 13.19 -6.60
C PRO A 167 -1.55 13.08 -5.08
N ASN A 168 -0.46 13.42 -4.40
CA ASN A 168 -0.42 13.56 -2.95
C ASN A 168 -1.28 14.79 -2.60
N ARG A 169 -2.60 14.59 -2.55
CA ARG A 169 -3.61 15.63 -2.34
C ARG A 169 -3.84 15.90 -0.85
N GLY A 170 -3.50 14.95 0.02
CA GLY A 170 -3.59 15.09 1.48
C GLY A 170 -2.91 16.35 2.04
N PRO A 171 -1.69 16.72 1.61
CA PRO A 171 -1.04 17.97 1.99
C PRO A 171 -1.89 19.22 1.74
N LYS A 172 -2.61 19.28 0.62
CA LYS A 172 -3.52 20.39 0.29
C LYS A 172 -4.67 20.50 1.27
N VAL A 173 -5.24 19.34 1.64
CA VAL A 173 -6.32 19.27 2.64
C VAL A 173 -5.81 19.74 4.01
N VAL A 174 -4.60 19.33 4.40
CA VAL A 174 -3.96 19.75 5.67
C VAL A 174 -3.65 21.24 5.68
N ALA A 175 -3.02 21.77 4.63
CA ALA A 175 -2.65 23.18 4.55
C ALA A 175 -3.89 24.10 4.65
N ARG A 176 -4.98 23.75 3.95
CA ARG A 176 -6.25 24.47 4.06
C ARG A 176 -6.86 24.36 5.46
N ALA A 177 -6.81 23.19 6.09
CA ALA A 177 -7.29 23.01 7.47
C ALA A 177 -6.48 23.81 8.50
N TRP A 178 -5.19 24.05 8.27
CA TRP A 178 -4.40 24.94 9.12
C TRP A 178 -4.79 26.41 8.97
N LYS A 179 -5.13 26.88 7.76
CA LYS A 179 -5.50 28.28 7.50
C LYS A 179 -6.98 28.61 7.75
N ASP A 180 -7.88 27.65 7.62
CA ASP A 180 -9.32 27.84 7.76
C ASP A 180 -9.89 26.94 8.86
N SER A 181 -10.15 27.55 10.02
CA SER A 181 -10.69 26.84 11.18
C SER A 181 -12.10 26.26 10.95
N LYS A 182 -12.94 26.91 10.11
CA LYS A 182 -14.28 26.38 9.79
C LYS A 182 -14.19 25.19 8.87
N PHE A 183 -13.26 25.23 7.91
CA PHE A 183 -12.94 24.08 7.06
C PHE A 183 -12.44 22.91 7.92
N ARG A 184 -11.51 23.16 8.84
CA ARG A 184 -11.00 22.16 9.79
C ARG A 184 -12.10 21.53 10.64
N GLU A 185 -12.97 22.33 11.25
CA GLU A 185 -14.11 21.83 12.05
C GLU A 185 -15.03 20.93 11.21
N SER A 186 -15.29 21.31 9.96
CA SER A 186 -16.12 20.53 9.05
C SER A 186 -15.44 19.23 8.63
N LEU A 187 -14.14 19.30 8.31
CA LEU A 187 -13.31 18.17 7.90
C LEU A 187 -13.25 17.08 8.99
N LEU A 188 -13.11 17.48 10.26
CA LEU A 188 -13.07 16.56 11.40
C LEU A 188 -14.44 15.93 11.71
N LYS A 189 -15.53 16.56 11.26
CA LYS A 189 -16.90 16.04 11.44
C LYS A 189 -17.29 15.06 10.34
N ASP A 190 -17.06 15.42 9.08
CA ASP A 190 -17.35 14.59 7.91
C ASP A 190 -16.43 15.00 6.74
N ALA A 191 -15.38 14.21 6.50
CA ALA A 191 -14.30 14.62 5.62
C ALA A 191 -14.66 14.56 4.14
N ASN A 192 -15.47 13.57 3.73
CA ASN A 192 -15.76 13.32 2.31
C ASN A 192 -16.35 14.55 1.59
N PRO A 193 -17.49 15.11 2.01
CA PRO A 193 -18.08 16.26 1.30
C PRO A 193 -17.15 17.49 1.31
N VAL A 194 -16.40 17.68 2.40
CA VAL A 194 -15.48 18.81 2.57
C VAL A 194 -14.28 18.70 1.62
N ILE A 195 -13.76 17.49 1.41
CA ILE A 195 -12.68 17.22 0.47
C ILE A 195 -13.19 17.31 -0.99
N GLU A 196 -14.39 16.82 -1.26
CA GLU A 196 -15.02 16.90 -2.59
C GLU A 196 -15.27 18.35 -3.03
N GLU A 197 -15.61 19.25 -2.10
CA GLU A 197 -15.70 20.70 -2.35
C GLU A 197 -14.37 21.33 -2.81
N MET A 198 -13.23 20.67 -2.56
CA MET A 198 -11.92 21.08 -3.10
C MET A 198 -11.71 20.64 -4.55
N GLY A 199 -12.68 19.95 -5.17
CA GLY A 199 -12.55 19.34 -6.50
C GLY A 199 -11.75 18.03 -6.48
N ILE A 200 -11.62 17.39 -5.31
CA ILE A 200 -10.97 16.09 -5.16
C ILE A 200 -12.04 15.01 -5.16
N ASP A 201 -12.18 14.32 -6.28
CA ASP A 201 -13.08 13.18 -6.39
C ASP A 201 -12.55 11.98 -5.59
N LEU A 202 -13.30 11.54 -4.58
CA LEU A 202 -12.98 10.36 -3.77
C LEU A 202 -13.46 9.04 -4.42
N GLU A 203 -13.95 9.10 -5.67
CA GLU A 203 -14.35 7.98 -6.52
C GLU A 203 -15.34 7.02 -5.83
N HIS A 204 -16.22 7.56 -4.98
CA HIS A 204 -17.18 6.83 -4.12
C HIS A 204 -16.57 5.78 -3.16
N ALA A 205 -15.24 5.69 -3.07
CA ALA A 205 -14.55 4.64 -2.35
C ALA A 205 -14.13 5.09 -0.94
N ALA A 206 -14.81 4.52 0.05
CA ALA A 206 -14.57 4.61 1.49
C ALA A 206 -14.94 5.92 2.19
N ARG A 207 -15.36 5.77 3.46
CA ARG A 207 -15.53 6.87 4.41
C ARG A 207 -14.16 7.31 4.91
N VAL A 208 -13.74 8.51 4.57
CA VAL A 208 -12.52 9.11 5.09
C VAL A 208 -12.79 9.68 6.48
N ILE A 209 -11.93 9.36 7.44
CA ILE A 209 -11.99 9.90 8.81
C ILE A 209 -10.68 10.61 9.09
N VAL A 210 -10.76 11.93 9.28
CA VAL A 210 -9.59 12.72 9.65
C VAL A 210 -9.45 12.73 11.17
N VAL A 211 -8.27 12.35 11.66
CA VAL A 211 -7.95 12.28 13.09
C VAL A 211 -6.86 13.29 13.40
N GLU A 212 -7.13 14.16 14.36
CA GLU A 212 -6.28 15.32 14.62
C GLU A 212 -5.24 15.07 15.71
N ASN A 213 -3.98 15.43 15.40
CA ASN A 213 -2.94 15.56 16.40
C ASN A 213 -3.10 16.87 17.17
N THR A 214 -2.91 16.79 18.48
CA THR A 214 -2.98 17.92 19.42
C THR A 214 -1.81 17.85 20.39
N PRO A 215 -1.56 18.88 21.21
CA PRO A 215 -0.50 18.84 22.22
C PRO A 215 -0.62 17.70 23.24
N VAL A 216 -1.76 16.99 23.30
CA VAL A 216 -2.03 15.89 24.24
C VAL A 216 -2.36 14.56 23.57
N VAL A 217 -2.54 14.52 22.23
CA VAL A 217 -2.83 13.29 21.47
C VAL A 217 -2.05 13.27 20.15
N HIS A 218 -1.31 12.20 19.91
CA HIS A 218 -0.70 11.86 18.62
C HIS A 218 -1.40 10.63 18.04
N ASN A 219 -1.84 10.71 16.79
CA ASN A 219 -2.52 9.62 16.09
C ASN A 219 -1.56 8.93 15.13
N ILE A 220 -1.72 7.63 14.97
CA ILE A 220 -0.99 6.81 13.99
C ILE A 220 -1.95 5.81 13.35
N VAL A 221 -1.83 5.56 12.05
CA VAL A 221 -2.79 4.75 11.27
C VAL A 221 -2.16 3.44 10.82
N VAL A 222 -2.89 2.33 10.93
CA VAL A 222 -2.47 1.01 10.45
C VAL A 222 -3.64 0.29 9.77
N CYS A 223 -3.33 -0.76 9.02
CA CYS A 223 -4.27 -1.81 8.70
C CYS A 223 -3.63 -3.15 9.08
N THR A 224 -3.96 -3.68 10.24
CA THR A 224 -3.35 -4.90 10.75
C THR A 224 -3.62 -6.08 9.82
N LEU A 225 -4.83 -6.15 9.25
CA LEU A 225 -5.29 -7.26 8.41
C LEU A 225 -4.68 -7.30 7.00
N CYS A 226 -4.43 -6.14 6.38
CA CYS A 226 -3.92 -6.11 5.01
C CYS A 226 -3.07 -4.88 4.72
N SER A 227 -3.66 -3.86 4.10
CA SER A 227 -2.98 -2.65 3.62
C SER A 227 -3.99 -1.54 3.24
N CYS A 228 -5.15 -1.48 3.91
CA CYS A 228 -6.16 -0.45 3.67
C CYS A 228 -5.54 0.95 3.81
N TYR A 229 -5.71 1.81 2.81
CA TYR A 229 -5.01 3.09 2.72
C TYR A 229 -5.81 4.09 1.87
N PRO A 230 -5.86 5.40 2.23
CA PRO A 230 -6.60 6.43 1.48
C PRO A 230 -5.85 6.84 0.20
N ARG A 231 -5.86 5.96 -0.81
CA ARG A 231 -5.05 6.10 -2.03
C ARG A 231 -5.30 7.38 -2.81
N VAL A 232 -6.54 7.85 -2.84
CA VAL A 232 -6.92 9.11 -3.51
C VAL A 232 -6.21 10.34 -2.94
N LEU A 233 -5.90 10.30 -1.64
CA LEU A 233 -5.27 11.41 -0.92
C LEU A 233 -3.75 11.24 -0.78
N MET A 234 -3.29 10.01 -0.53
CA MET A 234 -1.93 9.74 -0.07
C MET A 234 -1.12 8.82 -1.00
N GLY A 235 -1.68 8.45 -2.17
CA GLY A 235 -1.05 7.58 -3.15
C GLY A 235 -0.97 6.12 -2.73
N GLN A 236 0.02 5.38 -3.24
CA GLN A 236 0.22 3.98 -2.84
C GLN A 236 0.76 3.89 -1.40
N PRO A 237 0.30 2.91 -0.60
CA PRO A 237 0.90 2.68 0.71
C PRO A 237 2.36 2.28 0.54
N PRO A 238 3.28 2.86 1.34
CA PRO A 238 4.69 2.51 1.26
C PRO A 238 4.94 1.04 1.58
N THR A 239 6.11 0.56 1.16
CA THR A 239 6.57 -0.81 1.42
C THR A 239 6.50 -1.17 2.90
N TRP A 240 6.97 -0.29 3.78
CA TRP A 240 6.95 -0.48 5.22
C TRP A 240 5.54 -0.59 5.81
N TYR A 241 4.55 0.12 5.26
CA TYR A 241 3.17 0.10 5.76
C TYR A 241 2.51 -1.27 5.55
N LYS A 242 2.83 -1.92 4.42
CA LYS A 242 2.34 -3.27 4.08
C LYS A 242 3.06 -4.37 4.88
N SER A 243 4.22 -4.06 5.46
CA SER A 243 5.07 -5.03 6.14
C SER A 243 4.44 -5.58 7.42
N ARG A 244 4.70 -6.86 7.72
CA ARG A 244 4.27 -7.48 8.98
C ARG A 244 4.89 -6.77 10.18
N SER A 245 6.16 -6.35 10.08
CA SER A 245 6.87 -5.68 11.17
C SER A 245 6.16 -4.40 11.60
N TYR A 246 5.71 -3.56 10.67
CA TYR A 246 4.91 -2.38 11.02
C TYR A 246 3.53 -2.76 11.58
N ARG A 247 2.79 -3.59 10.83
CA ARG A 247 1.39 -3.92 11.11
C ARG A 247 1.17 -4.61 12.45
N SER A 248 2.08 -5.50 12.85
CA SER A 248 2.00 -6.22 14.13
C SER A 248 2.38 -5.35 15.32
N ARG A 249 3.40 -4.48 15.15
CA ARG A 249 4.03 -3.75 16.26
C ARG A 249 3.35 -2.46 16.64
N VAL A 250 2.84 -1.71 15.67
CA VAL A 250 2.29 -0.36 15.91
C VAL A 250 1.06 -0.33 16.83
N VAL A 251 0.36 -1.45 16.98
CA VAL A 251 -0.81 -1.55 17.87
C VAL A 251 -0.45 -1.87 19.33
N TYR A 252 0.74 -2.42 19.61
CA TYR A 252 1.14 -2.77 20.99
C TYR A 252 2.33 -1.96 21.51
N GLU A 253 3.25 -1.52 20.64
CA GLU A 253 4.41 -0.70 21.00
C GLU A 253 4.58 0.55 20.11
N PRO A 254 3.53 1.35 19.90
CA PRO A 254 3.55 2.47 18.94
C PRO A 254 4.70 3.47 19.18
N ARG A 255 5.09 3.73 20.43
CA ARG A 255 6.23 4.61 20.73
C ARG A 255 7.58 4.05 20.28
N VAL A 256 7.76 2.73 20.34
CA VAL A 256 8.99 2.08 19.84
C VAL A 256 9.03 2.21 18.33
N VAL A 257 7.91 1.92 17.67
CA VAL A 257 7.76 2.07 16.22
C VAL A 257 8.06 3.51 15.79
N LEU A 258 7.46 4.51 16.43
CA LEU A 258 7.72 5.94 16.14
C LEU A 258 9.20 6.30 16.24
N ARG A 259 9.92 5.80 17.26
CA ARG A 259 11.36 6.02 17.40
C ARG A 259 12.18 5.38 16.27
N GLU A 260 11.75 4.25 15.71
CA GLU A 260 12.42 3.66 14.53
C GLU A 260 12.27 4.53 13.28
N PHE A 261 11.18 5.30 13.18
CA PHE A 261 10.99 6.36 12.19
C PHE A 261 11.65 7.69 12.56
N GLY A 262 12.36 7.76 13.69
CA GLY A 262 13.03 8.98 14.18
C GLY A 262 12.11 9.98 14.89
N THR A 263 10.86 9.59 15.18
CA THR A 263 9.88 10.47 15.81
C THR A 263 9.75 10.17 17.31
N GLU A 264 10.10 11.14 18.14
CA GLU A 264 9.95 11.06 19.59
C GLU A 264 8.69 11.79 20.05
N ILE A 265 7.75 11.04 20.61
CA ILE A 265 6.53 11.61 21.22
C ILE A 265 6.67 11.55 22.75
N PRO A 266 6.50 12.68 23.47
CA PRO A 266 6.63 12.71 24.93
C PRO A 266 5.70 11.72 25.63
N GLU A 267 6.13 11.19 26.78
CA GLU A 267 5.35 10.22 27.57
C GLU A 267 3.99 10.78 28.04
N SER A 268 3.89 12.10 28.21
CA SER A 268 2.65 12.79 28.59
C SER A 268 1.61 12.87 27.46
N VAL A 269 2.00 12.65 26.20
CA VAL A 269 1.12 12.71 25.03
C VAL A 269 0.55 11.33 24.75
N ILE A 270 -0.78 11.20 24.66
CA ILE A 270 -1.43 9.93 24.33
C ILE A 270 -1.10 9.55 22.88
N VAL A 271 -0.61 8.34 22.64
CA VAL A 271 -0.48 7.80 21.27
C VAL A 271 -1.68 6.91 20.97
N ARG A 272 -2.47 7.27 19.95
CA ARG A 272 -3.68 6.56 19.54
C ARG A 272 -3.48 5.90 18.17
N THR A 273 -3.42 4.58 18.16
CA THR A 273 -3.36 3.79 16.93
C THR A 273 -4.77 3.55 16.38
N HIS A 274 -4.99 3.84 15.10
CA HIS A 274 -6.25 3.63 14.39
C HIS A 274 -6.07 2.49 13.39
N ASP A 275 -6.78 1.38 13.61
CA ASP A 275 -6.73 0.22 12.74
C ASP A 275 -7.87 0.23 11.71
N SER A 276 -7.50 0.24 10.43
CA SER A 276 -8.40 0.35 9.28
C SER A 276 -8.97 -1.03 8.90
N ASN A 277 -9.72 -1.63 9.82
CA ASN A 277 -10.28 -2.99 9.69
C ASN A 277 -11.69 -3.04 9.06
N ALA A 278 -12.24 -1.90 8.66
CA ALA A 278 -13.54 -1.76 8.00
C ALA A 278 -13.44 -0.85 6.76
N ASP A 279 -14.58 -0.51 6.14
CA ASP A 279 -14.69 0.44 5.02
C ASP A 279 -14.53 1.92 5.43
N MET A 280 -13.56 2.17 6.31
CA MET A 280 -13.10 3.48 6.74
C MET A 280 -11.63 3.63 6.38
N ARG A 281 -11.24 4.85 6.02
CA ARG A 281 -9.83 5.18 5.77
C ARG A 281 -9.45 6.37 6.64
N TYR A 282 -8.49 6.17 7.52
CA TYR A 282 -7.99 7.23 8.39
C TYR A 282 -6.93 8.06 7.68
N MET A 283 -6.95 9.37 7.92
CA MET A 283 -5.87 10.30 7.58
C MET A 283 -5.56 11.15 8.80
N VAL A 284 -4.28 11.29 9.15
CA VAL A 284 -3.87 12.16 10.26
C VAL A 284 -3.86 13.61 9.77
N LEU A 285 -4.48 14.50 10.55
CA LEU A 285 -4.26 15.94 10.48
C LEU A 285 -3.15 16.30 11.48
N PRO A 286 -1.90 16.49 11.05
CA PRO A 286 -0.82 16.85 11.95
C PRO A 286 -1.00 18.27 12.50
N MET A 287 -0.30 18.59 13.60
CA MET A 287 -0.21 19.95 14.08
C MET A 287 0.62 20.81 13.11
N GLN A 288 0.22 22.07 12.95
CA GLN A 288 1.00 23.04 12.19
C GLN A 288 2.31 23.34 12.94
N PRO A 289 3.48 23.30 12.28
CA PRO A 289 4.74 23.70 12.90
C PRO A 289 4.74 25.16 13.35
N GLU A 290 5.32 25.43 14.52
CA GLU A 290 5.52 26.80 15.02
C GLU A 290 6.35 27.64 14.03
N GLY A 291 6.06 28.94 13.93
CA GLY A 291 6.77 29.87 13.05
C GLY A 291 6.30 29.83 11.59
N THR A 292 5.20 29.13 11.30
CA THR A 292 4.60 29.04 9.97
C THR A 292 3.24 29.73 9.88
N GLU A 293 2.85 30.53 10.87
CA GLU A 293 1.52 31.12 11.00
C GLU A 293 1.14 31.99 9.79
N ASP A 294 2.12 32.75 9.29
CA ASP A 294 1.96 33.69 8.17
C ASP A 294 2.25 33.06 6.79
N TRP A 295 2.60 31.77 6.74
CA TRP A 295 2.89 31.09 5.48
C TRP A 295 1.63 30.95 4.61
N SER A 296 1.84 30.91 3.30
CA SER A 296 0.78 30.58 2.33
C SER A 296 0.46 29.08 2.38
N GLU A 297 -0.73 28.70 1.89
CA GLU A 297 -1.09 27.28 1.77
C GLU A 297 -0.06 26.50 0.95
N GLU A 298 0.42 27.03 -0.18
CA GLU A 298 1.45 26.40 -1.01
C GLU A 298 2.79 26.17 -0.28
N GLN A 299 3.14 27.04 0.68
CA GLN A 299 4.34 26.86 1.50
C GLN A 299 4.10 25.77 2.57
N LEU A 300 2.91 25.79 3.19
CA LEU A 300 2.51 24.80 4.21
C LEU A 300 2.38 23.39 3.64
N GLU A 301 1.85 23.25 2.42
CA GLU A 301 1.72 21.96 1.71
C GLU A 301 3.07 21.22 1.65
N LYS A 302 4.17 21.94 1.45
CA LYS A 302 5.52 21.36 1.32
C LYS A 302 6.05 20.77 2.62
N LEU A 303 5.48 21.14 3.77
CA LEU A 303 5.87 20.60 5.08
C LEU A 303 5.23 19.24 5.36
N VAL A 304 4.15 18.91 4.66
CA VAL A 304 3.34 17.73 4.94
C VAL A 304 3.81 16.57 4.05
N SER A 305 4.60 15.68 4.63
CA SER A 305 4.95 14.42 3.98
C SER A 305 3.81 13.40 4.08
N ARG A 306 3.85 12.38 3.23
CA ARG A 306 2.97 11.19 3.35
C ARG A 306 3.04 10.57 4.75
N ASP A 307 4.23 10.53 5.33
CA ASP A 307 4.49 9.91 6.62
C ASP A 307 3.85 10.71 7.78
N CYS A 308 3.70 12.04 7.62
CA CYS A 308 2.90 12.88 8.52
C CYS A 308 1.42 12.51 8.49
N LEU A 309 0.89 12.17 7.31
CA LEU A 309 -0.51 11.80 7.11
C LEU A 309 -0.84 10.39 7.61
N VAL A 310 0.17 9.50 7.72
CA VAL A 310 0.05 8.23 8.44
C VAL A 310 0.23 8.42 9.95
N GLY A 311 0.99 9.44 10.36
CA GLY A 311 1.33 9.74 11.74
C GLY A 311 2.58 9.01 12.25
N VAL A 312 3.44 8.52 11.35
CA VAL A 312 4.77 7.97 11.73
C VAL A 312 5.85 9.06 11.84
N SER A 313 5.57 10.25 11.30
CA SER A 313 6.39 11.45 11.44
C SER A 313 5.55 12.66 11.82
N VAL A 314 6.21 13.75 12.19
CA VAL A 314 5.60 15.08 12.36
C VAL A 314 6.17 16.04 11.30
N PRO A 315 5.40 17.04 10.84
CA PRO A 315 5.94 18.08 9.98
C PRO A 315 7.00 18.89 10.74
N GLU A 316 8.15 19.14 10.11
CA GLU A 316 9.20 19.98 10.67
C GLU A 316 9.24 21.31 9.91
N ALA A 317 9.29 22.42 10.63
CA ALA A 317 9.60 23.70 10.01
C ALA A 317 11.07 23.68 9.56
N VAL A 318 11.32 24.01 8.29
CA VAL A 318 12.67 24.34 7.84
C VAL A 318 13.01 25.70 8.45
N VAL A 319 13.75 25.70 9.57
CA VAL A 319 14.29 26.90 10.21
C VAL A 319 15.44 27.45 9.37
#